data_AF-A0A8R7TQS5-F1
#
_entry.id   AF-A0A8R7TQS5-F1
#
_cell.length_a   1.000
_cell.length_b   1.000
_cell.length_c   1.000
_cell.angle_alpha   90.00
_cell.angle_beta   90.00
_cell.angle_gamma   90.00
#
_symmetry.space_group_name_H-M   'P 1'
#
loop_
_entity.id
_entity.type
_entity.pdbx_description
1 polymer ?
#
loop_
_entity_poly.entity_id
_entity_poly.type
_entity_poly.pdbx_seq_one_letter_code
_entity_poly.pdbx_strand_id
1 'polypeptide(L)'
;MKLLEYTPFDRVNVFLDQLNLGDCTIRGSLEAFSCKSKHAGNDRRLSISLEHEILDYLGKSSDSDPPSPVEHLSCRSSRKTLIYLVLTLGHMYPDYDFSAVRAHLFFKEEDMESFKQMLDNYLSEASRLWAARNEGSSLLDSMTKAIDEVCISKCLVQKSQQSYILCLHIIL
;
A
#
# COMPACT_ATOMS: atom_id res chain seq x y z
N MET A 1 2.33 -1.42 -14.32
CA MET A 1 3.21 -0.90 -13.25
C MET A 1 4.59 -1.49 -13.46
N LYS A 2 5.69 -0.83 -13.05
CA LYS A 2 7.04 -1.42 -13.15
C LYS A 2 7.64 -1.54 -11.75
N LEU A 3 7.98 -2.77 -11.35
CA LEU A 3 8.75 -3.01 -10.13
C LEU A 3 10.11 -2.31 -10.23
N LEU A 4 10.47 -1.59 -9.17
CA LEU A 4 11.75 -0.94 -9.00
C LEU A 4 12.62 -1.81 -8.10
N GLU A 5 13.76 -2.23 -8.63
CA GLU A 5 14.80 -2.85 -7.80
C GLU A 5 15.43 -1.77 -6.93
N TYR A 6 15.30 -1.92 -5.61
CA TYR A 6 15.83 -0.97 -4.65
C TYR A 6 16.50 -1.72 -3.50
N THR A 7 17.84 -1.73 -3.55
CA THR A 7 18.68 -2.56 -2.68
C THR A 7 18.55 -2.31 -1.18
N PRO A 8 18.19 -1.11 -0.69
CA PRO A 8 17.96 -0.92 0.75
C PRO A 8 16.75 -1.70 1.30
N PHE A 9 15.80 -2.14 0.45
CA PHE A 9 14.74 -3.04 0.87
C PHE A 9 15.23 -4.47 1.12
N ASP A 10 16.31 -4.91 0.47
CA ASP A 10 16.80 -6.30 0.56
C ASP A 10 17.11 -6.70 1.99
N ARG A 11 17.74 -5.79 2.75
CA ARG A 11 18.10 -6.05 4.16
C ARG A 11 16.85 -6.28 5.03
N VAL A 12 15.79 -5.50 4.80
CA VAL A 12 14.52 -5.66 5.52
C VAL A 12 13.80 -6.92 5.05
N ASN A 13 13.76 -7.16 3.74
CA ASN A 13 13.07 -8.32 3.14
C ASN A 13 13.69 -9.65 3.57
N VAL A 14 15.02 -9.75 3.60
CA VAL A 14 15.73 -10.96 4.10
C VAL A 14 15.38 -11.24 5.56
N PHE A 15 15.22 -10.19 6.38
CA PHE A 15 14.81 -10.37 7.77
C PHE A 15 13.35 -10.83 7.88
N LEU A 16 12.43 -10.18 7.15
CA LEU A 16 11.00 -10.51 7.18
C LEU A 16 10.70 -11.90 6.63
N ASP A 17 11.49 -12.41 5.68
CA ASP A 17 11.34 -13.76 5.14
C ASP A 17 11.75 -14.85 6.15
N GLN A 18 12.71 -14.54 7.03
CA GLN A 18 13.22 -15.45 8.06
C GLN A 18 12.48 -15.30 9.40
N LEU A 19 11.45 -14.47 9.46
CA LEU A 19 10.80 -14.08 10.71
C LEU A 19 9.81 -15.15 11.20
N ASN A 20 10.34 -16.05 12.02
CA ASN A 20 9.57 -17.06 12.73
C ASN A 20 9.61 -16.77 14.24
N LEU A 21 8.44 -16.46 14.82
CA LEU A 21 8.27 -16.16 16.25
C LEU A 21 7.97 -17.41 17.09
N GLY A 22 7.96 -18.59 16.46
CA GLY A 22 7.71 -19.87 17.11
C GLY A 22 6.25 -20.28 17.01
N ASP A 23 5.35 -19.52 17.64
CA ASP A 23 3.90 -19.74 17.61
C ASP A 23 3.21 -19.06 16.41
N CYS A 24 3.87 -18.08 15.81
CA CYS A 24 3.41 -17.39 14.61
C CYS A 24 4.57 -17.11 13.64
N THR A 25 4.25 -17.08 12.35
CA THR A 25 5.20 -16.67 11.30
C THR A 25 4.67 -15.39 10.67
N ILE A 26 5.49 -14.35 10.70
CA ILE A 26 5.17 -13.08 10.04
C ILE A 26 5.89 -13.09 8.69
N ARG A 27 5.15 -12.85 7.61
CA ARG A 27 5.74 -12.64 6.28
C ARG A 27 5.48 -11.21 5.86
N GLY A 28 6.52 -10.56 5.36
CA GLY A 28 6.42 -9.22 4.80
C GLY A 28 7.45 -9.01 3.69
N SER A 29 7.13 -8.10 2.79
CA SER A 29 7.98 -7.67 1.69
C SER A 29 7.78 -6.17 1.48
N LEU A 30 8.88 -5.44 1.32
CA LEU A 30 8.91 -4.06 0.84
C LEU A 30 9.22 -4.08 -0.64
N GLU A 31 8.30 -3.54 -1.43
CA GLU A 31 8.39 -3.47 -2.89
C GLU A 31 8.02 -2.08 -3.36
N ALA A 32 8.84 -1.52 -4.27
CA ALA A 32 8.61 -0.22 -4.86
C ALA A 32 8.09 -0.37 -6.29
N PHE A 33 7.02 0.36 -6.63
CA PHE A 33 6.47 0.36 -7.97
C PHE A 33 6.49 1.76 -8.58
N SER A 34 6.86 1.84 -9.85
CA SER A 34 6.78 3.08 -10.63
C SER A 34 5.54 3.12 -11.50
N CYS A 35 4.85 4.26 -11.44
CA CYS A 35 3.70 4.60 -12.28
C CYS A 35 4.09 5.02 -13.73
N LYS A 36 5.37 4.95 -14.12
CA LYS A 36 5.87 5.44 -15.44
C LYS A 36 5.14 4.82 -16.66
N SER A 37 4.55 3.64 -16.51
CA SER A 37 3.82 2.94 -17.60
C SER A 37 2.39 3.43 -17.86
N LYS A 38 1.96 4.59 -17.31
CA LYS A 38 0.59 5.10 -17.50
C LYS A 38 0.23 5.47 -18.95
N HIS A 39 1.23 5.60 -19.83
CA HIS A 39 1.04 6.12 -21.19
C HIS A 39 1.10 5.06 -22.29
N ALA A 40 1.28 3.77 -21.96
CA ALA A 40 1.36 2.71 -22.96
C ALA A 40 0.58 1.44 -22.54
N GLY A 41 -0.21 0.89 -23.46
CA GLY A 41 -0.81 -0.45 -23.33
C GLY A 41 -2.07 -0.55 -22.46
N ASN A 42 -2.23 -1.72 -21.80
CA ASN A 42 -3.42 -2.13 -21.06
C ASN A 42 -3.68 -1.28 -19.79
N ASP A 43 -2.62 -0.89 -19.07
CA ASP A 43 -2.70 -0.07 -17.85
C ASP A 43 -3.39 1.28 -18.11
N ARG A 44 -3.20 1.90 -19.29
CA ARG A 44 -3.88 3.14 -19.65
C ARG A 44 -5.39 2.94 -19.76
N ARG A 45 -5.82 1.86 -20.45
CA ARG A 45 -7.24 1.52 -20.63
C ARG A 45 -7.90 1.23 -19.28
N LEU A 46 -7.23 0.43 -18.44
CA LEU A 46 -7.68 0.12 -17.08
C LEU A 46 -7.79 1.40 -16.24
N SER A 47 -6.77 2.27 -16.28
CA SER A 47 -6.81 3.52 -15.51
C SER A 47 -7.98 4.44 -15.86
N ILE A 48 -8.33 4.52 -17.16
CA ILE A 48 -9.48 5.29 -17.64
C ILE A 48 -10.78 4.63 -17.18
N SER A 49 -10.90 3.31 -17.34
CA SER A 49 -12.07 2.54 -16.90
C SER A 49 -12.34 2.73 -15.40
N LEU A 50 -11.31 2.60 -14.57
CA LEU A 50 -11.41 2.79 -13.12
C LEU A 50 -11.79 4.24 -12.77
N GLU A 51 -11.27 5.23 -13.49
CA GLU A 51 -11.63 6.65 -13.26
C GLU A 51 -13.11 6.92 -13.56
N HIS A 52 -13.64 6.35 -14.65
CA HIS A 52 -15.07 6.42 -14.97
C HIS A 52 -15.92 5.71 -13.92
N GLU A 53 -15.53 4.50 -13.50
CA GLU A 53 -16.24 3.73 -12.49
C GLU A 53 -16.35 4.49 -11.14
N ILE A 54 -15.27 5.14 -10.71
CA ILE A 54 -15.25 5.97 -9.50
C ILE A 54 -16.17 7.19 -9.65
N LEU A 55 -16.14 7.87 -10.80
CA LEU A 55 -16.97 9.04 -11.07
C LEU A 55 -18.46 8.69 -11.13
N ASP A 56 -18.82 7.59 -11.78
CA ASP A 56 -20.19 7.09 -11.84
C ASP A 56 -20.70 6.72 -10.45
N TYR A 57 -19.85 6.14 -9.60
CA TYR A 57 -20.19 5.82 -8.22
C TYR A 57 -20.44 7.10 -7.38
N LEU A 58 -19.56 8.10 -7.49
CA LEU A 58 -19.74 9.39 -6.82
C LEU A 58 -21.03 10.11 -7.28
N GLY A 59 -21.34 10.05 -8.58
CA GLY A 59 -22.57 10.63 -9.12
C GLY A 59 -23.85 9.97 -8.57
N LYS A 60 -23.82 8.65 -8.36
CA LYS A 60 -24.96 7.89 -7.78
C LYS A 60 -25.11 8.08 -6.27
N SER A 61 -24.01 8.35 -5.56
CA SER A 61 -24.01 8.56 -4.11
C SER A 61 -24.64 9.90 -3.68
N SER A 62 -24.83 10.86 -4.60
CA SER A 62 -25.34 12.19 -4.28
C SER A 62 -26.81 12.22 -3.82
N ASP A 63 -27.57 11.15 -4.06
CA ASP A 63 -28.99 11.03 -3.70
C ASP A 63 -29.26 10.25 -2.40
N SER A 64 -28.20 9.85 -1.67
CA SER A 64 -28.32 9.02 -0.46
C SER A 64 -28.00 9.80 0.81
N ASP A 65 -28.97 9.92 1.73
CA ASP A 65 -28.78 10.39 3.11
C ASP A 65 -28.60 9.16 4.02
N PRO A 66 -27.52 9.04 4.83
CA PRO A 66 -26.47 10.00 5.16
C PRO A 66 -25.31 10.05 4.15
N PRO A 67 -24.42 11.08 4.20
CA PRO A 67 -23.26 11.20 3.33
C PRO A 67 -22.40 9.94 3.40
N SER A 68 -22.23 9.32 2.23
CA SER A 68 -21.44 8.10 2.08
C SER A 68 -19.95 8.39 2.38
N PRO A 69 -19.20 7.47 3.03
CA PRO A 69 -17.79 7.63 3.39
C PRO A 69 -16.83 7.86 2.19
N VAL A 70 -17.33 7.98 0.97
CA VAL A 70 -16.60 8.23 -0.28
C VAL A 70 -16.26 9.70 -0.55
N GLU A 71 -16.58 10.62 0.36
CA GLU A 71 -16.28 12.05 0.21
C GLU A 71 -14.78 12.33 -0.06
N HIS A 72 -13.88 11.47 0.46
CA HIS A 72 -12.44 11.52 0.22
C HIS A 72 -12.05 11.28 -1.26
N LEU A 73 -12.90 10.63 -2.06
CA LEU A 73 -12.69 10.42 -3.51
C LEU A 73 -13.14 11.61 -4.36
N SER A 74 -13.72 12.65 -3.76
CA SER A 74 -14.03 13.90 -4.48
C SER A 74 -12.75 14.55 -5.02
N CYS A 75 -11.65 14.40 -4.27
CA CYS A 75 -10.36 14.92 -4.67
C CYS A 75 -9.73 14.11 -5.83
N ARG A 76 -9.29 14.81 -6.87
CA ARG A 76 -8.64 14.19 -8.04
C ARG A 76 -7.36 13.44 -7.67
N SER A 77 -6.59 13.91 -6.69
CA SER A 77 -5.36 13.21 -6.27
C SER A 77 -5.69 11.86 -5.64
N SER A 78 -6.68 11.80 -4.75
CA SER A 78 -7.09 10.56 -4.07
C SER A 78 -7.63 9.52 -5.06
N ARG A 79 -8.41 9.93 -6.07
CA ARG A 79 -8.83 9.04 -7.17
C ARG A 79 -7.64 8.50 -7.96
N LYS A 80 -6.67 9.35 -8.29
CA LYS A 80 -5.46 8.90 -8.99
C LYS A 80 -4.66 7.90 -8.16
N THR A 81 -4.56 8.10 -6.84
CA THR A 81 -3.87 7.17 -5.94
C THR A 81 -4.59 5.83 -5.85
N LEU A 82 -5.92 5.83 -5.69
CA LEU A 82 -6.72 4.61 -5.70
C LEU A 82 -6.55 3.82 -7.00
N ILE A 83 -6.55 4.51 -8.15
CA ILE A 83 -6.31 3.87 -9.46
C ILE A 83 -4.93 3.22 -9.50
N TYR A 84 -3.88 3.91 -9.01
CA TYR A 84 -2.54 3.32 -8.98
C TYR A 84 -2.47 2.10 -8.09
N LEU A 85 -3.16 2.11 -6.96
CA LEU A 85 -3.20 0.98 -6.05
C LEU A 85 -3.88 -0.23 -6.67
N VAL A 86 -5.04 -0.04 -7.30
CA VAL A 86 -5.76 -1.10 -8.00
C VAL A 86 -4.89 -1.68 -9.12
N LEU A 87 -4.16 -0.84 -9.85
CA LEU A 87 -3.21 -1.31 -10.86
C LEU A 87 -2.06 -2.09 -10.21
N THR A 88 -1.45 -1.61 -9.13
CA THR A 88 -0.39 -2.35 -8.41
C THR A 88 -0.89 -3.71 -7.95
N LEU A 89 -2.06 -3.77 -7.34
CA LEU A 89 -2.69 -5.01 -6.87
C LEU A 89 -3.00 -5.96 -8.03
N GLY A 90 -3.53 -5.46 -9.15
CA GLY A 90 -3.74 -6.28 -10.35
C GLY A 90 -2.45 -6.82 -10.98
N HIS A 91 -1.32 -6.12 -10.81
CA HIS A 91 0.00 -6.64 -11.19
C HIS A 91 0.52 -7.69 -10.20
N MET A 92 0.26 -7.54 -8.89
CA MET A 92 0.68 -8.50 -7.87
C MET A 92 -0.19 -9.77 -7.82
N TYR A 93 -1.49 -9.63 -8.07
CA TYR A 93 -2.48 -10.70 -8.01
C TYR A 93 -3.31 -10.70 -9.32
N PRO A 94 -2.73 -11.15 -10.44
CA PRO A 94 -3.39 -11.09 -11.75
C PRO A 94 -4.67 -11.94 -11.84
N ASP A 95 -4.80 -12.95 -10.98
CA ASP A 95 -5.98 -13.83 -10.91
C ASP A 95 -7.12 -13.23 -10.06
N TYR A 96 -6.90 -12.07 -9.42
CA TYR A 96 -7.90 -11.41 -8.58
C TYR A 96 -8.50 -10.20 -9.28
N ASP A 97 -9.84 -10.14 -9.34
CA ASP A 97 -10.56 -9.01 -9.93
C ASP A 97 -10.71 -7.86 -8.93
N PHE A 98 -9.87 -6.83 -9.08
CA PHE A 98 -9.95 -5.59 -8.32
C PHE A 98 -10.84 -4.56 -9.04
N SER A 99 -12.16 -4.64 -8.86
CA SER A 99 -13.08 -3.55 -9.28
C SER A 99 -12.88 -2.27 -8.45
N ALA A 100 -12.93 -1.08 -9.05
CA ALA A 100 -12.73 0.19 -8.33
C ALA A 100 -13.79 0.45 -7.26
N VAL A 101 -15.03 0.01 -7.52
CA VAL A 101 -16.19 0.16 -6.64
C VAL A 101 -16.02 -0.61 -5.34
N ARG A 102 -15.17 -1.63 -5.29
CA ARG A 102 -14.86 -2.34 -4.03
C ARG A 102 -13.60 -1.83 -3.38
N ALA A 103 -12.61 -1.43 -4.18
CA ALA A 103 -11.32 -0.96 -3.71
C ALA A 103 -11.46 0.13 -2.63
N HIS A 104 -12.20 1.20 -2.91
CA HIS A 104 -12.32 2.32 -1.96
C HIS A 104 -12.88 1.95 -0.58
N LEU A 105 -13.62 0.84 -0.45
CA LEU A 105 -14.12 0.36 0.84
C LEU A 105 -13.01 -0.26 1.70
N PHE A 106 -11.96 -0.76 1.07
CA PHE A 106 -10.84 -1.41 1.74
C PHE A 106 -9.65 -0.47 1.98
N PHE A 107 -9.69 0.73 1.41
CA PHE A 107 -8.57 1.64 1.45
C PHE A 107 -8.87 2.87 2.29
N LYS A 108 -8.12 2.99 3.38
CA LYS A 108 -8.08 4.18 4.22
C LYS A 108 -6.73 4.87 4.06
N GLU A 109 -6.77 6.18 3.83
CA GLU A 109 -5.59 7.02 3.86
C GLU A 109 -5.16 7.18 5.32
N GLU A 110 -3.92 6.80 5.62
CA GLU A 110 -3.30 6.97 6.93
C GLU A 110 -2.13 7.94 6.82
N ASP A 111 -1.93 8.77 7.84
CA ASP A 111 -0.73 9.59 7.95
C ASP A 111 0.48 8.76 8.40
N MET A 112 1.67 9.33 8.20
CA MET A 112 2.92 8.64 8.48
C MET A 112 3.11 8.27 9.96
N GLU A 113 2.58 9.07 10.89
CA GLU A 113 2.70 8.80 12.32
C GLU A 113 1.76 7.68 12.75
N SER A 114 0.51 7.69 12.28
CA SER A 114 -0.43 6.57 12.45
C SER A 114 0.12 5.26 11.88
N PHE A 115 0.80 5.34 10.73
CA PHE A 115 1.49 4.20 10.15
C PHE A 115 2.65 3.68 11.00
N LYS A 116 3.53 4.57 11.49
CA LYS A 116 4.64 4.18 12.38
C LYS A 116 4.12 3.49 13.65
N GLN A 117 3.12 4.08 14.28
CA GLN A 117 2.46 3.49 15.46
C GLN A 117 1.85 2.13 15.14
N MET A 118 1.24 1.97 13.98
CA MET A 118 0.73 0.68 13.51
C MET A 118 1.86 -0.35 13.41
N LEU A 119 2.95 -0.03 12.70
CA LEU A 119 4.09 -0.94 12.57
C LEU A 119 4.68 -1.32 13.92
N ASP A 120 4.91 -0.36 14.82
CA ASP A 120 5.46 -0.63 16.15
C ASP A 120 4.56 -1.58 16.95
N ASN A 121 3.24 -1.39 16.88
CA ASN A 121 2.30 -2.24 17.58
C ASN A 121 2.28 -3.68 17.02
N TYR A 122 2.12 -3.83 15.70
CA TYR A 122 1.98 -5.14 15.06
C TYR A 122 3.31 -5.90 14.93
N LEU A 123 4.43 -5.19 14.81
CA LEU A 123 5.76 -5.76 14.62
C LEU A 123 6.66 -5.61 15.87
N SER A 124 6.10 -5.35 17.05
CA SER A 124 6.86 -5.19 18.29
C SER A 124 7.84 -6.35 18.57
N GLU A 125 7.38 -7.59 18.40
CA GLU A 125 8.22 -8.78 18.60
C GLU A 125 9.28 -8.93 17.50
N ALA A 126 8.94 -8.57 16.26
CA ALA A 126 9.89 -8.52 15.16
C ALA A 126 10.97 -7.46 15.40
N SER A 127 10.60 -6.28 15.89
CA SER A 127 11.51 -5.19 16.24
C SER A 127 12.50 -5.62 17.33
N ARG A 128 12.05 -6.42 18.31
CA ARG A 128 12.93 -6.99 19.34
C ARG A 128 13.98 -7.93 18.74
N LEU A 129 13.57 -8.83 17.84
CA LEU A 129 14.47 -9.76 17.16
C LEU A 129 15.44 -9.03 16.21
N TRP A 130 14.95 -8.00 15.51
CA TRP A 130 15.78 -7.16 14.65
C TRP A 130 16.88 -6.47 15.46
N ALA A 131 16.53 -5.85 16.59
CA ALA A 131 17.50 -5.18 17.46
C ALA A 131 18.57 -6.15 17.99
N ALA A 132 18.18 -7.39 18.34
CA ALA A 132 19.13 -8.42 18.75
C ALA A 132 20.11 -8.83 17.63
N ARG A 133 19.65 -8.86 16.36
CA ARG A 133 20.46 -9.23 15.19
C ARG A 133 21.29 -8.08 14.61
N ASN A 134 20.87 -6.83 14.84
CA ASN A 134 21.44 -5.65 14.20
C ASN A 134 21.92 -4.61 15.24
N GLU A 135 22.61 -5.06 16.29
CA GLU A 135 23.32 -4.21 17.27
C GLU A 135 22.46 -3.09 17.89
N GLY A 136 21.19 -3.38 18.17
CA GLY A 136 20.27 -2.42 18.78
C GLY A 136 19.65 -1.40 17.82
N SER A 137 19.89 -1.51 16.51
CA SER A 137 19.18 -0.64 15.54
C SER A 137 17.68 -0.90 15.52
N SER A 138 16.89 0.13 15.23
CA SER A 138 15.43 0.05 15.14
C SER A 138 14.99 -0.49 13.76
N LEU A 139 14.09 -1.48 13.78
CA LEU A 139 13.44 -1.99 12.57
C LEU A 139 12.58 -0.89 11.92
N LEU A 140 11.80 -0.17 12.73
CA LEU A 140 10.96 0.93 12.26
C LEU A 140 11.79 2.02 11.57
N ASP A 141 12.93 2.41 12.14
CA ASP A 141 13.81 3.41 11.54
C ASP A 141 14.40 2.92 10.22
N SER A 142 14.76 1.64 10.15
CA SER A 142 15.31 1.02 8.95
C SER A 142 14.27 0.98 7.83
N MET A 143 13.03 0.61 8.15
CA MET A 143 11.91 0.62 7.21
C MET A 143 11.60 2.05 6.77
N THR A 144 11.40 2.97 7.71
CA THR A 144 11.00 4.36 7.42
C THR A 144 12.05 5.08 6.59
N LYS A 145 13.35 4.91 6.88
CA LYS A 145 14.43 5.49 6.07
C LYS A 145 14.42 4.97 4.64
N ALA A 146 14.30 3.65 4.47
CA ALA A 146 14.25 3.05 3.14
C ALA A 146 13.00 3.51 2.37
N ILE A 147 11.88 3.73 3.06
CA ILE A 147 10.66 4.28 2.47
C ILE A 147 10.86 5.74 2.07
N ASP A 148 11.38 6.59 2.96
CA ASP A 148 11.59 8.02 2.71
C ASP A 148 12.54 8.28 1.53
N GLU A 149 13.59 7.46 1.37
CA GLU A 149 14.53 7.57 0.24
C GLU A 149 13.86 7.30 -1.11
N VAL A 150 12.83 6.46 -1.13
CA VAL A 150 12.10 6.08 -2.34
C VAL A 150 10.91 7.01 -2.57
N CYS A 151 10.30 7.52 -1.50
CA CYS A 151 9.06 8.29 -1.49
C CYS A 151 9.30 9.81 -1.55
N ILE A 152 9.49 10.34 -2.76
CA ILE A 152 10.00 11.70 -2.97
C ILE A 152 8.97 12.83 -2.72
N SER A 153 7.66 12.56 -2.58
CA SER A 153 6.74 13.70 -2.37
C SER A 153 5.41 13.46 -1.66
N LYS A 154 4.79 12.26 -1.70
CA LYS A 154 3.59 11.94 -0.90
C LYS A 154 3.50 10.44 -0.72
N CYS A 155 3.86 9.94 0.47
CA CYS A 155 3.65 8.55 0.82
C CYS A 155 2.22 8.37 1.30
N LEU A 156 1.40 7.71 0.48
CA LEU A 156 0.09 7.28 0.92
C LEU A 156 0.23 5.86 1.46
N VAL A 157 0.08 5.72 2.77
CA VAL A 157 0.06 4.41 3.41
C VAL A 157 -1.36 3.88 3.35
N GLN A 158 -1.51 2.67 2.78
CA GLN A 158 -2.81 2.01 2.73
C GLN A 158 -2.71 0.60 3.30
N LYS A 159 -3.61 0.32 4.25
CA LYS A 159 -3.85 -1.01 4.80
C LYS A 159 -4.93 -1.69 3.96
N SER A 160 -4.62 -2.85 3.39
CA SER A 160 -5.64 -3.76 2.83
C SER A 160 -6.05 -4.78 3.90
N GLN A 161 -7.35 -5.03 4.05
CA GLN A 161 -7.91 -6.03 4.99
C GLN A 161 -8.27 -7.36 4.30
N GLN A 162 -7.82 -7.57 3.05
CA GLN A 162 -8.11 -8.81 2.34
C GLN A 162 -7.24 -9.95 2.92
N SER A 163 -7.85 -10.83 3.71
CA SER A 163 -7.28 -12.11 4.17
C SER A 163 -6.01 -12.01 5.04
N TYR A 164 -6.07 -11.46 6.26
CA TYR A 164 -4.99 -11.50 7.30
C TYR A 164 -3.58 -11.01 6.89
N ILE A 165 -3.38 -10.58 5.65
CA ILE A 165 -2.11 -10.10 5.12
C ILE A 165 -2.14 -8.58 5.23
N LEU A 166 -1.30 -8.04 6.12
CA LEU A 166 -1.02 -6.61 6.16
C LEU A 166 -0.15 -6.25 4.95
N CYS A 167 -0.74 -6.11 3.77
CA CYS A 167 0.01 -5.61 2.62
C CYS A 167 0.17 -4.09 2.76
N LEU A 168 1.39 -3.68 3.09
CA LEU A 168 1.77 -2.28 3.03
C LEU A 168 2.18 -1.93 1.59
N HIS A 169 1.30 -1.24 0.88
CA HIS A 169 1.62 -0.74 -0.45
C HIS A 169 2.01 0.72 -0.35
N ILE A 170 3.26 1.02 -0.69
CA ILE A 170 3.75 2.39 -0.82
C ILE A 170 3.74 2.71 -2.31
N ILE A 171 2.86 3.62 -2.70
CA ILE A 171 2.75 4.08 -4.08
C ILE A 171 3.55 5.36 -4.23
N LEU A 172 4.43 5.36 -5.23
CA LEU A 172 5.31 6.48 -5.61
C LEU A 172 4.76 7.27 -6.79
#